data_AF-A0A2E4F942-F1
#
_entry.id   AF-A0A2E4F942-F1
#
_cell.length_a   1.000
_cell.length_b   1.000
_cell.length_c   1.000
_cell.angle_alpha   90.00
_cell.angle_beta   90.00
_cell.angle_gamma   90.00
#
_symmetry.space_group_name_H-M   'P 1'
#
loop_
_entity.id
_entity.type
_entity.pdbx_description
1 polymer ?
#
loop_
_entity_poly.entity_id
_entity_poly.type
_entity_poly.pdbx_seq_one_letter_code
_entity_poly.pdbx_strand_id
1 'polypeptide(L)'
;MGEDEKPRSAEAQEALPDAEADENVVEITEDLADRALARLKSQATLPEVAVDPRQVAATLKRVQSRVLWTATVLFTASAAIGLFVITGAGLKDWYMHVGMYIVIFSFFVIYLKAHLAKQRLVRPFYAAITVAMQLFFAGILHDLVAAREVLEGGATVTRTALPWLDAAAALMVLSAVALTLHWIALKGRKKRRNKVSLEEST
;
A
#
# COMPACT_ATOMS: atom_id res chain seq x y z
N MET A 1 13.03 89.24 -3.94
CA MET A 1 12.24 89.40 -5.18
C MET A 1 13.09 88.81 -6.29
N GLY A 2 12.69 87.81 -7.06
CA GLY A 2 11.38 87.20 -7.23
C GLY A 2 11.48 85.69 -7.48
N GLU A 3 10.30 85.14 -7.69
CA GLU A 3 9.86 83.77 -7.51
C GLU A 3 10.25 82.80 -8.65
N ASP A 4 10.36 81.54 -8.25
CA ASP A 4 9.83 80.32 -8.90
C ASP A 4 9.83 80.17 -10.44
N GLU A 5 10.48 79.11 -10.93
CA GLU A 5 9.74 78.02 -11.58
C GLU A 5 10.54 76.70 -11.63
N LYS A 6 9.79 75.60 -11.52
CA LYS A 6 10.21 74.21 -11.28
C LYS A 6 10.26 73.41 -12.62
N PRO A 7 10.50 72.09 -12.66
CA PRO A 7 11.46 71.43 -13.56
C PRO A 7 10.82 70.61 -14.70
N ARG A 8 11.58 70.26 -15.73
CA ARG A 8 11.29 69.21 -16.74
C ARG A 8 12.62 68.90 -17.45
N SER A 9 13.05 67.67 -17.71
CA SER A 9 12.51 66.33 -17.50
C SER A 9 13.68 65.36 -17.66
N ALA A 10 13.76 64.38 -16.75
CA ALA A 10 14.57 63.19 -16.89
C ALA A 10 14.01 62.28 -17.99
N GLU A 11 14.90 61.58 -18.69
CA GLU A 11 14.75 60.24 -19.28
C GLU A 11 16.17 59.87 -19.77
N ALA A 12 17.08 59.48 -18.87
CA ALA A 12 17.24 58.10 -18.40
C ALA A 12 17.25 57.11 -19.59
N GLN A 13 18.41 57.03 -20.26
CA GLN A 13 18.84 55.78 -20.88
C GLN A 13 18.98 54.74 -19.76
N GLU A 14 17.92 53.98 -19.50
CA GLU A 14 18.07 52.68 -18.83
C GLU A 14 18.83 51.77 -19.80
N ALA A 15 20.13 51.65 -19.54
CA ALA A 15 20.91 50.53 -20.04
C ALA A 15 20.23 49.25 -19.56
N LEU A 16 19.76 48.44 -20.52
CA LEU A 16 19.41 47.04 -20.30
C LEU A 16 20.56 46.37 -19.54
N PRO A 17 20.36 45.83 -18.32
CA PRO A 17 21.40 45.08 -17.66
C PRO A 17 21.72 43.83 -18.49
N ASP A 18 23.03 43.63 -18.65
CA ASP A 18 23.68 42.66 -19.52
C ASP A 18 23.13 41.23 -19.38
N ALA A 19 22.68 40.67 -20.50
CA ALA A 19 22.33 39.25 -20.63
C ALA A 19 23.52 38.31 -20.31
N GLU A 20 24.75 38.83 -20.26
CA GLU A 20 25.95 38.08 -19.87
C GLU A 20 26.03 37.80 -18.35
N ALA A 21 25.36 38.59 -17.51
CA ALA A 21 25.33 38.34 -16.07
C ALA A 21 24.42 37.15 -15.70
N ASP A 22 23.37 36.91 -16.50
CA ASP A 22 22.40 35.83 -16.25
C ASP A 22 22.96 34.47 -16.71
N GLU A 23 23.67 34.42 -17.83
CA GLU A 23 24.29 33.18 -18.34
C GLU A 23 25.36 32.65 -17.37
N ASN A 24 26.14 33.55 -16.77
CA ASN A 24 27.15 33.19 -15.77
C ASN A 24 26.53 32.68 -14.46
N VAL A 25 25.37 33.21 -14.05
CA VAL A 25 24.66 32.72 -12.86
C VAL A 25 24.03 31.35 -13.10
N VAL A 26 23.53 31.09 -14.32
CA VAL A 26 23.03 29.77 -14.71
C VAL A 26 24.16 28.74 -14.72
N GLU A 27 25.31 29.05 -15.30
CA GLU A 27 26.45 28.12 -15.34
C GLU A 27 27.00 27.81 -13.93
N ILE A 28 27.07 28.83 -13.06
CA ILE A 28 27.49 28.65 -11.65
C ILE A 28 26.47 27.83 -10.86
N THR A 29 25.17 28.00 -11.11
CA THR A 29 24.11 27.25 -10.43
C THR A 29 24.01 25.82 -10.91
N GLU A 30 24.24 25.55 -12.20
CA GLU A 30 24.36 24.19 -12.75
C GLU A 30 25.57 23.46 -12.16
N ASP A 31 26.74 24.11 -12.09
CA ASP A 31 27.95 23.49 -11.53
C ASP A 31 27.85 23.28 -10.00
N LEU A 32 27.05 24.11 -9.30
CA LEU A 32 26.70 23.88 -7.88
C LEU A 32 25.69 22.75 -7.72
N ALA A 33 24.69 22.65 -8.60
CA ALA A 33 23.70 21.58 -8.59
C ALA A 33 24.36 20.24 -8.88
N ASP A 34 25.24 20.15 -9.88
CA ASP A 34 25.96 18.93 -10.22
C ASP A 34 26.92 18.49 -9.12
N ARG A 35 27.60 19.44 -8.45
CA ARG A 35 28.43 19.12 -7.28
C ARG A 35 27.60 18.70 -6.07
N ALA A 36 26.42 19.28 -5.87
CA ALA A 36 25.49 18.84 -4.83
C ALA A 36 24.91 17.45 -5.12
N LEU A 37 24.60 17.15 -6.39
CA LEU A 37 24.05 15.89 -6.86
C LEU A 37 25.11 14.78 -6.89
N ALA A 38 26.36 15.11 -7.20
CA ALA A 38 27.51 14.23 -7.06
C ALA A 38 27.83 13.95 -5.59
N ARG A 39 27.77 14.96 -4.71
CA ARG A 39 27.89 14.75 -3.25
C ARG A 39 26.76 13.89 -2.72
N LEU A 40 25.52 14.14 -3.14
CA LEU A 40 24.36 13.30 -2.80
C LEU A 40 24.53 11.88 -3.33
N LYS A 41 25.00 11.65 -4.56
CA LYS A 41 25.30 10.29 -5.05
C LYS A 41 26.45 9.62 -4.29
N SER A 42 27.45 10.37 -3.85
CA SER A 42 28.60 9.84 -3.11
C SER A 42 28.30 9.55 -1.64
N GLN A 43 27.36 10.28 -1.02
CA GLN A 43 26.93 10.10 0.38
C GLN A 43 25.66 9.28 0.52
N ALA A 44 24.80 9.26 -0.50
CA ALA A 44 23.73 8.29 -0.64
C ALA A 44 24.32 7.00 -1.19
N THR A 45 24.97 6.24 -0.32
CA THR A 45 24.78 4.79 -0.35
C THR A 45 23.27 4.57 -0.26
N LEU A 46 22.59 4.53 -1.41
CA LEU A 46 21.26 3.96 -1.50
C LEU A 46 21.39 2.60 -0.81
N PRO A 47 20.70 2.37 0.33
CA PRO A 47 20.73 1.06 0.94
C PRO A 47 20.28 0.11 -0.15
N GLU A 48 21.21 -0.75 -0.56
CA GLU A 48 21.04 -1.67 -1.65
C GLU A 48 19.71 -2.40 -1.39
N VAL A 49 18.66 -2.08 -2.15
CA VAL A 49 17.37 -2.78 -2.09
C VAL A 49 17.55 -4.14 -2.79
N ALA A 50 18.71 -4.76 -2.63
CA ALA A 50 18.85 -6.19 -2.70
C ALA A 50 18.03 -6.73 -1.53
N VAL A 51 16.78 -7.09 -1.82
CA VAL A 51 15.96 -7.88 -0.90
C VAL A 51 16.72 -9.17 -0.67
N ASP A 52 17.59 -9.18 0.34
CA ASP A 52 18.44 -10.32 0.65
C ASP A 52 17.50 -11.50 0.92
N PRO A 53 17.52 -12.55 0.09
CA PRO A 53 16.60 -13.69 0.25
C PRO A 53 16.80 -14.34 1.62
N ARG A 54 17.97 -14.17 2.25
CA ARG A 54 18.22 -14.59 3.63
C ARG A 54 17.49 -13.74 4.66
N GLN A 55 17.33 -12.44 4.45
CA GLN A 55 16.50 -11.59 5.30
C GLN A 55 15.01 -11.89 5.14
N VAL A 56 14.53 -12.18 3.92
CA VAL A 56 13.14 -12.61 3.69
C VAL A 56 12.90 -13.99 4.35
N ALA A 57 13.82 -14.93 4.15
CA ALA A 57 13.76 -16.25 4.79
C ALA A 57 13.84 -16.16 6.32
N ALA A 58 14.68 -15.29 6.89
CA ALA A 58 14.76 -15.04 8.32
C ALA A 58 13.50 -14.36 8.87
N THR A 59 12.89 -13.47 8.08
CA THR A 59 11.62 -12.81 8.39
C THR A 59 10.48 -13.83 8.42
N LEU A 60 10.40 -14.72 7.43
CA LEU A 60 9.47 -15.85 7.39
C LEU A 60 9.70 -16.82 8.57
N LYS A 61 10.96 -17.13 8.91
CA LYS A 61 11.30 -17.94 10.10
C LYS A 61 10.88 -17.28 11.41
N ARG A 62 10.83 -15.94 11.49
CA ARG A 62 10.36 -15.19 12.67
C ARG A 62 8.84 -15.17 12.79
N VAL A 63 8.10 -15.42 11.71
CA VAL A 63 6.65 -15.61 11.72
C VAL A 63 6.33 -17.03 12.19
N GLN A 64 6.73 -17.40 13.41
CA GLN A 64 6.34 -18.68 14.02
C GLN A 64 4.88 -18.71 14.50
N SER A 65 4.06 -17.72 14.14
CA SER A 65 2.65 -17.75 14.48
C SER A 65 1.92 -18.69 13.52
N ARG A 66 1.63 -19.91 13.99
CA ARG A 66 0.82 -20.90 13.27
C ARG A 66 -0.45 -20.29 12.69
N VAL A 67 -1.13 -19.42 13.46
CA VAL A 67 -2.37 -18.75 13.03
C VAL A 67 -2.15 -17.82 11.83
N LEU A 68 -1.05 -17.07 11.80
CA LEU A 68 -0.75 -16.17 10.69
C LEU A 68 -0.39 -16.96 9.43
N TRP A 69 0.35 -18.06 9.60
CA TRP A 69 0.64 -18.98 8.50
C TRP A 69 -0.64 -19.61 7.93
N THR A 70 -1.56 -20.06 8.80
CA THR A 70 -2.88 -20.54 8.37
C THR A 70 -3.65 -19.47 7.59
N ALA A 71 -3.67 -18.22 8.04
CA ALA A 71 -4.33 -17.13 7.30
C ALA A 71 -3.71 -16.93 5.91
N THR A 72 -2.38 -16.97 5.80
CA THR A 72 -1.70 -16.87 4.49
C THR A 72 -2.07 -18.02 3.58
N VAL A 73 -2.02 -19.27 4.06
CA VAL A 73 -2.38 -20.45 3.25
C VAL A 73 -3.83 -20.39 2.78
N LEU A 74 -4.76 -20.02 3.65
CA LEU A 74 -6.17 -19.86 3.31
C LEU A 74 -6.38 -18.77 2.25
N PHE A 75 -5.71 -17.62 2.39
CA PHE A 75 -5.77 -16.55 1.40
C PHE A 75 -5.20 -17.00 0.04
N THR A 76 -4.03 -17.63 0.02
CA THR A 76 -3.41 -18.11 -1.22
C THR A 76 -4.24 -19.20 -1.90
N ALA A 77 -4.83 -20.12 -1.12
CA ALA A 77 -5.73 -21.14 -1.65
C ALA A 77 -7.01 -20.51 -2.23
N SER A 78 -7.60 -19.54 -1.53
CA SER A 78 -8.74 -18.76 -2.03
C SER A 78 -8.41 -18.07 -3.35
N ALA A 79 -7.24 -17.42 -3.44
CA ALA A 79 -6.78 -16.76 -4.66
C ALA A 79 -6.57 -17.73 -5.82
N ALA A 80 -5.93 -18.88 -5.58
CA ALA A 80 -5.72 -19.90 -6.61
C ALA A 80 -7.04 -20.42 -7.17
N ILE A 81 -7.99 -20.78 -6.29
CA ILE A 81 -9.31 -21.29 -6.70
C ILE A 81 -10.11 -20.19 -7.42
N GLY A 82 -10.20 -19.01 -6.83
CA GLY A 82 -10.96 -17.89 -7.39
C GLY A 82 -10.44 -17.48 -8.77
N LEU A 83 -9.12 -17.33 -8.92
CA LEU A 83 -8.50 -17.01 -10.20
C LEU A 83 -8.72 -18.11 -11.23
N PHE A 84 -8.55 -19.37 -10.85
CA PHE A 84 -8.78 -20.49 -11.77
C PHE A 84 -10.23 -20.51 -12.29
N VAL A 85 -11.21 -20.34 -11.41
CA VAL A 85 -12.63 -20.33 -11.78
C VAL A 85 -12.97 -19.12 -12.64
N ILE A 86 -12.54 -17.92 -12.26
CA ILE A 86 -12.87 -16.66 -12.96
C ILE A 86 -12.22 -16.60 -14.35
N THR A 87 -10.95 -17.01 -14.46
CA THR A 87 -10.25 -17.03 -15.74
C THR A 87 -10.72 -18.19 -16.62
N GLY A 88 -10.94 -19.37 -16.05
CA GLY A 88 -11.47 -20.54 -16.76
C GLY A 88 -12.89 -20.34 -17.29
N ALA A 89 -13.72 -19.55 -16.59
CA ALA A 89 -15.05 -19.16 -17.05
C ALA A 89 -15.05 -18.04 -18.09
N GLY A 90 -13.92 -17.37 -18.33
CA GLY A 90 -13.80 -16.30 -19.32
C GLY A 90 -14.63 -15.05 -18.99
N LEU A 91 -14.81 -14.73 -17.70
CA LEU A 91 -15.55 -13.54 -17.28
C LEU A 91 -14.93 -12.26 -17.88
N LYS A 92 -15.75 -11.37 -18.44
CA LYS A 92 -15.27 -10.11 -19.05
C LYS A 92 -14.49 -9.23 -18.07
N ASP A 93 -14.86 -9.27 -16.80
CA ASP A 93 -14.29 -8.51 -15.68
C ASP A 93 -13.25 -9.31 -14.85
N TRP A 94 -12.68 -10.39 -15.40
CA TRP A 94 -11.69 -11.22 -14.70
C TRP A 94 -10.49 -10.43 -14.14
N TYR A 95 -10.04 -9.40 -14.87
CA TYR A 95 -8.93 -8.54 -14.47
C TYR A 95 -9.24 -7.70 -13.24
N MET A 96 -10.50 -7.32 -13.00
CA MET A 96 -10.91 -6.60 -11.80
C MET A 96 -10.74 -7.50 -10.56
N HIS A 97 -11.06 -8.78 -10.68
CA HIS A 97 -10.90 -9.75 -9.61
C HIS A 97 -9.43 -10.01 -9.28
N VAL A 98 -8.58 -10.14 -10.32
CA VAL A 98 -7.12 -10.20 -10.16
C VAL A 98 -6.60 -8.96 -9.42
N GLY A 99 -7.04 -7.78 -9.85
CA GLY A 99 -6.69 -6.51 -9.19
C GLY A 99 -7.07 -6.50 -7.72
N MET A 100 -8.29 -6.95 -7.38
CA MET A 100 -8.74 -7.04 -5.99
C MET A 100 -7.86 -7.99 -5.15
N TYR A 101 -7.50 -9.17 -5.67
CA TYR A 101 -6.57 -10.07 -4.98
C TYR A 101 -5.20 -9.41 -4.74
N ILE A 102 -4.66 -8.69 -5.73
CA ILE A 102 -3.38 -7.97 -5.61
C ILE A 102 -3.45 -6.87 -4.55
N VAL A 103 -4.52 -6.09 -4.54
CA VAL A 103 -4.72 -5.02 -3.55
C VAL A 103 -4.81 -5.62 -2.13
N ILE A 104 -5.65 -6.65 -1.94
CA ILE A 104 -5.78 -7.33 -0.63
C ILE A 104 -4.43 -7.92 -0.20
N PHE A 105 -3.70 -8.56 -1.10
CA PHE A 105 -2.37 -9.11 -0.82
C PHE A 105 -1.38 -8.01 -0.42
N SER A 106 -1.41 -6.85 -1.06
CA SER A 106 -0.56 -5.71 -0.73
C SER A 106 -0.83 -5.21 0.69
N PHE A 107 -2.10 -5.06 1.08
CA PHE A 107 -2.48 -4.71 2.45
C PHE A 107 -2.08 -5.79 3.46
N PHE A 108 -2.22 -7.06 3.10
CA PHE A 108 -1.77 -8.18 3.93
C PHE A 108 -0.25 -8.16 4.16
N VAL A 109 0.55 -7.84 3.12
CA VAL A 109 2.00 -7.67 3.23
C VAL A 109 2.36 -6.47 4.09
N ILE A 110 1.66 -5.33 3.95
CA ILE A 110 1.86 -4.15 4.80
C ILE A 110 1.54 -4.49 6.26
N TYR A 111 0.45 -5.21 6.51
CA TYR A 111 0.11 -5.71 7.84
C TYR A 111 1.23 -6.59 8.42
N LEU A 112 1.76 -7.53 7.62
CA LEU A 112 2.85 -8.40 8.03
C LEU A 112 4.11 -7.60 8.38
N LYS A 113 4.50 -6.64 7.54
CA LYS A 113 5.62 -5.72 7.80
C LYS A 113 5.39 -4.93 9.10
N ALA A 114 4.20 -4.35 9.30
CA ALA A 114 3.85 -3.62 10.51
C ALA A 114 3.87 -4.52 11.76
N HIS A 115 3.45 -5.78 11.63
CA HIS A 115 3.53 -6.78 12.70
C HIS A 115 4.98 -7.06 13.09
N LEU A 116 5.86 -7.29 12.12
CA LEU A 116 7.28 -7.57 12.34
C LEU A 116 8.03 -6.37 12.94
N ALA A 117 7.69 -5.15 12.50
CA ALA A 117 8.21 -3.91 13.05
C ALA A 117 7.63 -3.55 14.44
N LYS A 118 6.68 -4.35 14.96
CA LYS A 118 6.04 -4.16 16.28
C LYS A 118 5.36 -2.79 16.46
N GLN A 119 4.92 -2.15 15.37
CA GLN A 119 4.25 -0.85 15.42
C GLN A 119 2.86 -0.98 16.06
N ARG A 120 2.62 -0.29 17.18
CA ARG A 120 1.44 -0.53 18.03
C ARG A 120 0.13 0.01 17.44
N LEU A 121 0.16 1.20 16.84
CA LEU A 121 -1.02 1.87 16.28
C LEU A 121 -1.31 1.44 14.84
N VAL A 122 -0.26 1.23 14.06
CA VAL A 122 -0.34 0.91 12.63
C VAL A 122 -0.83 -0.52 12.39
N ARG A 123 -0.46 -1.46 13.27
CA ARG A 123 -0.86 -2.87 13.17
C ARG A 123 -2.38 -3.11 13.21
N PRO A 124 -3.16 -2.61 14.20
CA PRO A 124 -4.61 -2.82 14.22
C PRO A 124 -5.33 -2.13 13.06
N PHE A 125 -4.83 -0.99 12.60
CA PHE A 125 -5.40 -0.27 11.46
C PHE A 125 -5.32 -1.10 10.17
N TYR A 126 -4.12 -1.56 9.81
CA TYR A 126 -3.96 -2.40 8.62
C TYR A 126 -4.61 -3.79 8.77
N ALA A 127 -4.66 -4.34 9.98
CA ALA A 127 -5.42 -5.58 10.22
C ALA A 127 -6.91 -5.40 9.93
N ALA A 128 -7.51 -4.32 10.45
CA ALA A 128 -8.93 -4.03 10.26
C ALA A 128 -9.25 -3.78 8.79
N ILE A 129 -8.44 -3.00 8.07
CA ILE A 129 -8.60 -2.79 6.63
C ILE A 129 -8.49 -4.10 5.88
N THR A 130 -7.47 -4.91 6.15
CA THR A 130 -7.28 -6.20 5.47
C THR A 130 -8.46 -7.14 5.68
N VAL A 131 -8.99 -7.23 6.91
CA VAL A 131 -10.19 -8.01 7.23
C VAL A 131 -11.41 -7.48 6.49
N ALA A 132 -11.64 -6.16 6.51
CA ALA A 132 -12.77 -5.55 5.83
C ALA A 132 -12.73 -5.81 4.32
N MET A 133 -11.56 -5.70 3.69
CA MET A 133 -11.40 -5.98 2.27
C MET A 133 -11.60 -7.46 1.93
N GLN A 134 -11.12 -8.38 2.77
CA GLN A 134 -11.36 -9.81 2.60
C GLN A 134 -12.84 -10.16 2.68
N LEU A 135 -13.57 -9.63 3.67
CA LEU A 135 -15.01 -9.86 3.82
C LEU A 135 -15.82 -9.22 2.69
N PHE A 136 -15.48 -7.98 2.31
CA PHE A 136 -16.11 -7.29 1.19
C PHE A 136 -15.94 -8.09 -0.11
N PHE A 137 -14.72 -8.55 -0.40
CA PHE A 137 -14.46 -9.31 -1.61
C PHE A 137 -15.06 -10.72 -1.56
N ALA A 138 -15.12 -11.36 -0.39
CA ALA A 138 -15.87 -12.61 -0.23
C ALA A 138 -17.36 -12.42 -0.57
N GLY A 139 -17.95 -11.28 -0.20
CA GLY A 139 -19.31 -10.92 -0.61
C GLY A 139 -19.47 -10.81 -2.12
N ILE A 140 -18.51 -10.17 -2.81
CA ILE A 140 -18.49 -10.09 -4.28
C ILE A 140 -18.41 -11.49 -4.91
N LEU A 141 -17.54 -12.37 -4.39
CA LEU A 141 -17.40 -13.74 -4.90
C LEU A 141 -18.68 -14.56 -4.67
N HIS A 142 -19.32 -14.41 -3.52
CA HIS A 142 -20.58 -15.09 -3.21
C HIS A 142 -21.73 -14.60 -4.10
N ASP A 143 -21.78 -13.31 -4.40
CA ASP A 143 -22.78 -12.74 -5.32
C ASP A 143 -22.68 -13.34 -6.75
N LEU A 144 -21.51 -13.85 -7.15
CA LEU A 144 -21.27 -14.51 -8.44
C LEU A 144 -21.61 -16.02 -8.45
N VAL A 145 -22.01 -16.60 -7.31
CA VAL A 145 -22.33 -18.02 -7.18
C VAL A 145 -23.61 -18.37 -7.93
N ALA A 146 -24.62 -17.48 -7.88
CA ALA A 146 -25.91 -17.68 -8.54
C ALA A 146 -25.96 -16.97 -9.90
N ALA A 147 -26.76 -17.51 -10.82
CA ALA A 147 -27.09 -16.82 -12.05
C ALA A 147 -27.89 -15.56 -11.73
N ARG A 148 -27.55 -14.45 -12.38
CA ARG A 148 -28.24 -13.17 -12.16
C ARG A 148 -28.36 -12.40 -13.46
N GLU A 149 -29.41 -11.59 -13.55
CA GLU A 149 -29.60 -10.65 -14.64
C GLU A 149 -28.84 -9.36 -14.33
N VAL A 150 -28.00 -8.93 -15.28
CA VAL A 150 -27.24 -7.69 -15.18
C VAL A 150 -27.58 -6.82 -16.39
N LEU A 151 -27.83 -5.54 -16.16
CA LEU A 151 -27.97 -4.55 -17.23
C LEU A 151 -26.59 -4.22 -17.79
N GLU A 152 -26.30 -4.70 -19.00
CA GLU A 152 -25.07 -4.41 -19.73
C GLU A 152 -25.43 -3.76 -21.08
N GLY A 153 -24.97 -2.52 -21.31
CA GLY A 153 -25.18 -1.83 -22.58
C GLY A 153 -26.65 -1.57 -22.94
N GLY A 154 -27.55 -1.47 -21.94
CA GLY A 154 -28.98 -1.26 -22.14
C GLY A 154 -29.80 -2.54 -22.38
N ALA A 155 -29.16 -3.72 -22.34
CA ALA A 155 -29.84 -5.01 -22.40
C ALA A 155 -29.65 -5.79 -21.09
N THR A 156 -30.64 -6.59 -20.71
CA THR A 156 -30.52 -7.55 -19.62
C THR A 156 -29.80 -8.80 -20.10
N VAL A 157 -28.66 -9.11 -19.49
CA VAL A 157 -27.84 -10.28 -19.81
C VAL A 157 -27.79 -11.19 -18.58
N THR A 158 -28.10 -12.47 -18.76
CA THR A 158 -27.95 -13.48 -17.71
C THR A 158 -26.47 -13.87 -17.60
N ARG A 159 -25.83 -13.53 -16.48
CA ARG A 159 -24.47 -14.01 -16.18
C ARG A 159 -24.52 -15.45 -15.69
N THR A 160 -23.58 -16.27 -16.18
CA THR A 160 -23.45 -17.68 -15.81
C THR A 160 -23.11 -17.83 -14.33
N ALA A 161 -23.79 -18.76 -13.66
CA ALA A 161 -23.51 -19.12 -12.27
C ALA A 161 -22.11 -19.77 -12.14
N LEU A 162 -21.34 -19.36 -11.13
CA LEU A 162 -20.02 -19.93 -10.82
C LEU A 162 -20.02 -20.53 -9.41
N PRO A 163 -20.64 -21.71 -9.20
CA PRO A 163 -20.84 -22.28 -7.87
C PRO A 163 -19.53 -22.57 -7.12
N TRP A 164 -18.45 -22.82 -7.86
CA TRP A 164 -17.12 -23.08 -7.31
C TRP A 164 -16.50 -21.85 -6.63
N LEU A 165 -17.02 -20.64 -6.86
CA LEU A 165 -16.58 -19.42 -6.17
C LEU A 165 -16.97 -19.42 -4.69
N ASP A 166 -17.96 -20.21 -4.28
CA ASP A 166 -18.36 -20.28 -2.87
C ASP A 166 -17.23 -20.85 -2.00
N ALA A 167 -16.46 -21.80 -2.53
CA ALA A 167 -15.26 -22.30 -1.87
C ALA A 167 -14.19 -21.21 -1.70
N ALA A 168 -13.96 -20.39 -2.72
CA ALA A 168 -13.01 -19.27 -2.65
C ALA A 168 -13.48 -18.21 -1.64
N ALA A 169 -14.77 -17.88 -1.63
CA ALA A 169 -15.38 -16.96 -0.67
C ALA A 169 -15.25 -17.48 0.77
N ALA A 170 -15.58 -18.75 1.01
CA ALA A 170 -15.46 -19.37 2.33
C ALA A 170 -14.02 -19.35 2.86
N LEU A 171 -13.04 -19.69 2.02
CA LEU A 171 -11.61 -19.64 2.38
C LEU A 171 -11.16 -18.21 2.70
N MET A 172 -11.68 -17.21 1.99
CA MET A 172 -11.40 -15.79 2.26
C MET A 172 -11.95 -15.37 3.64
N VAL A 173 -13.18 -15.77 3.96
CA VAL A 173 -13.79 -15.53 5.30
C VAL A 173 -12.98 -16.22 6.39
N LEU A 174 -12.59 -17.49 6.19
CA LEU A 174 -11.76 -18.22 7.15
C LEU A 174 -10.39 -17.56 7.36
N SER A 175 -9.78 -17.03 6.30
CA SER A 175 -8.55 -16.22 6.39
C SER A 175 -8.76 -14.97 7.26
N ALA A 176 -9.86 -14.25 7.04
CA ALA A 176 -10.20 -13.05 7.81
C ALA A 176 -10.43 -13.36 9.31
N VAL A 177 -11.10 -14.47 9.60
CA VAL A 177 -11.30 -14.98 10.97
C VAL A 177 -9.95 -15.35 11.61
N ALA A 178 -9.09 -16.08 10.90
CA ALA A 178 -7.76 -16.44 11.38
C ALA A 178 -6.91 -15.20 11.69
N LEU A 179 -6.95 -14.18 10.83
CA LEU A 179 -6.24 -12.90 11.07
C LEU A 179 -6.77 -12.19 12.32
N THR A 180 -8.09 -12.21 12.52
CA THR A 180 -8.76 -11.62 13.69
C THR A 180 -8.37 -12.34 14.98
N LEU A 181 -8.40 -13.68 14.98
CA LEU A 181 -7.96 -14.50 16.10
C LEU A 181 -6.49 -14.27 16.44
N HIS A 182 -5.63 -14.18 15.42
CA HIS A 182 -4.22 -13.83 15.59
C HIS A 182 -4.08 -12.47 16.31
N TRP A 183 -4.85 -11.46 15.88
CA TRP A 183 -4.83 -10.15 16.52
C TRP A 183 -5.30 -10.16 17.99
N ILE A 184 -6.39 -10.87 18.30
CA ILE A 184 -6.91 -11.02 19.66
C ILE A 184 -5.89 -11.72 20.56
N ALA A 185 -5.27 -12.81 20.07
CA ALA A 185 -4.23 -13.54 20.80
C ALA A 185 -3.03 -12.66 21.17
N LEU A 186 -2.65 -11.70 20.31
CA LEU A 186 -1.58 -10.75 20.61
C LEU A 186 -1.95 -9.75 21.71
N LYS A 187 -3.20 -9.29 21.76
CA LYS A 187 -3.67 -8.40 22.83
C LYS A 187 -3.63 -9.11 24.19
N GLY A 188 -4.05 -10.37 24.24
CA GLY A 188 -4.07 -11.19 25.46
C GLY A 188 -2.69 -11.39 26.09
N ARG A 189 -1.65 -11.66 25.27
CA ARG A 189 -0.27 -11.85 25.78
C ARG A 189 0.32 -10.58 26.40
N LYS A 190 0.01 -9.40 25.84
CA LYS A 190 0.50 -8.12 26.36
C LYS A 190 -0.08 -7.81 27.74
N LYS A 191 -1.37 -8.12 27.96
CA LYS A 191 -2.04 -7.91 29.25
C LYS A 191 -1.45 -8.80 30.36
N ARG A 192 -1.15 -10.07 30.07
CA ARG A 192 -0.52 -10.99 31.04
C ARG A 192 0.87 -10.52 31.47
N ARG A 193 1.71 -10.08 30.53
CA ARG A 193 3.07 -9.59 30.86
C ARG A 193 3.06 -8.33 31.74
N ASN A 194 2.12 -7.41 31.50
CA ASN A 194 2.00 -6.21 32.35
C ASN A 194 1.51 -6.54 33.77
N LYS A 195 0.71 -7.59 33.96
CA LYS A 195 0.24 -8.01 35.28
C LYS A 195 1.38 -8.57 36.14
N VAL A 196 2.23 -9.43 35.56
CA VAL A 196 3.40 -10.01 36.27
C VAL A 196 4.40 -8.93 36.70
N SER A 197 4.68 -7.95 35.83
CA SER A 197 5.60 -6.85 36.16
C SER A 197 5.11 -5.93 37.28
N LEU A 198 3.80 -5.86 37.53
CA LEU A 198 3.23 -5.06 38.63
C LEU A 198 3.31 -5.82 39.96
N GLU A 199 3.10 -7.14 39.93
CA GLU A 199 3.20 -8.01 41.10
C GLU A 199 4.64 -8.17 41.61
N GLU A 200 5.67 -8.07 40.75
CA GLU A 200 7.08 -8.06 41.16
C GLU A 200 7.56 -6.71 41.73
N SER A 201 6.78 -5.64 41.58
CA SER A 201 7.17 -4.28 41.99
C SER A 201 6.53 -3.80 43.30
N THR A 202 5.71 -4.64 43.92
CA THR A 202 5.01 -4.41 45.21
C THR A 202 5.49 -5.40 46.24
#